data_AF-A0A2G3K7N9-F1
#
_entry.id   AF-A0A2G3K7N9-F1
#
_cell.length_a   1.000
_cell.length_b   1.000
_cell.length_c   1.000
_cell.angle_alpha   90.00
_cell.angle_beta   90.00
_cell.angle_gamma   90.00
#
_symmetry.space_group_name_H-M   'P 1'
#
loop_
_entity.id
_entity.type
_entity.pdbx_description
1 polymer ?
#
loop_
_entity_poly.entity_id
_entity_poly.type
_entity_poly.pdbx_seq_one_letter_code
_entity_poly.pdbx_strand_id
1 'polypeptide(L)'
;MRLVSNYADWQNIVKNARTAGYNAIITGLYHALKDTDGSTVNDNVAISWTSTNTPIPVFGLWDFSVGSDKAIGGLVISPTAQGKAAGEIVKKILKDKIAPSEIIPVTPTSGEYLFSKAQLKRFNLSLPADIAKQAKYTD
;
A
#
# COMPACT_ATOMS: atom_id res chain seq x y z
N MET A 1 -12.42 7.52 -6.88
CA MET A 1 -11.68 7.53 -5.60
C MET A 1 -12.65 7.94 -4.50
N ARG A 2 -12.70 7.23 -3.37
CA ARG A 2 -13.64 7.49 -2.26
C ARG A 2 -12.87 7.65 -0.96
N LEU A 3 -13.11 8.74 -0.23
CA LEU A 3 -12.60 8.91 1.13
C LEU A 3 -13.56 8.18 2.10
N VAL A 4 -12.99 7.35 2.95
CA VAL A 4 -13.74 6.57 3.95
C VAL A 4 -12.99 6.69 5.27
N SER A 5 -13.66 7.24 6.28
CA SER A 5 -13.05 7.49 7.60
C SER A 5 -13.50 6.48 8.65
N ASN A 6 -14.69 5.88 8.48
CA ASN A 6 -15.25 4.92 9.42
C ASN A 6 -14.99 3.47 8.94
N TYR A 7 -14.61 2.60 9.87
CA TYR A 7 -14.25 1.23 9.55
C TYR A 7 -15.44 0.36 9.15
N ALA A 8 -16.62 0.55 9.75
CA ALA A 8 -17.82 -0.18 9.34
C ALA A 8 -18.23 0.16 7.90
N ASP A 9 -18.13 1.44 7.51
CA ASP A 9 -18.36 1.86 6.13
C ASP A 9 -17.34 1.24 5.17
N TRP A 10 -16.06 1.23 5.56
CA TRP A 10 -15.01 0.56 4.80
C TRP A 10 -15.34 -0.93 4.58
N GLN A 11 -15.72 -1.63 5.65
CA GLN A 11 -16.08 -3.05 5.60
C GLN A 11 -17.26 -3.30 4.66
N ASN A 12 -18.29 -2.46 4.73
CA ASN A 12 -19.45 -2.55 3.86
C ASN A 12 -19.08 -2.32 2.39
N ILE A 13 -18.23 -1.35 2.09
CA ILE A 13 -17.78 -1.07 0.72
C ILE A 13 -16.98 -2.27 0.17
N VAL A 14 -16.03 -2.80 0.95
CA VAL A 14 -15.18 -3.92 0.54
C VAL A 14 -16.01 -5.17 0.24
N LYS A 15 -16.93 -5.55 1.13
CA LYS A 15 -17.80 -6.73 0.94
C LYS A 15 -18.67 -6.61 -0.30
N ASN A 16 -19.18 -5.41 -0.57
CA ASN A 16 -20.12 -5.17 -1.67
C ASN A 16 -19.43 -4.69 -2.96
N ALA A 17 -18.10 -4.71 -3.05
CA ALA A 17 -17.40 -4.11 -4.17
C ALA A 17 -17.76 -4.79 -5.52
N ARG A 18 -17.88 -6.13 -5.54
CA ARG A 18 -18.29 -6.86 -6.75
C ARG A 18 -19.73 -6.57 -7.16
N THR A 19 -20.66 -6.56 -6.20
CA THR A 19 -22.09 -6.28 -6.47
C THR A 19 -22.30 -4.83 -6.89
N ALA A 20 -21.45 -3.91 -6.44
CA ALA A 20 -21.39 -2.53 -6.90
C ALA A 20 -20.70 -2.35 -8.27
N GLY A 21 -20.28 -3.44 -8.93
CA GLY A 21 -19.72 -3.41 -10.29
C GLY A 21 -18.21 -3.20 -10.38
N TYR A 22 -17.46 -3.23 -9.27
CA TYR A 22 -16.02 -3.09 -9.30
C TYR A 22 -15.31 -4.43 -9.56
N ASN A 23 -14.20 -4.39 -10.31
CA ASN A 23 -13.37 -5.57 -10.58
C ASN A 23 -12.09 -5.62 -9.74
N ALA A 24 -11.69 -4.51 -9.12
CA ALA A 24 -10.54 -4.44 -8.22
C ALA A 24 -10.72 -3.31 -7.19
N ILE A 25 -9.95 -3.37 -6.11
CA ILE A 25 -9.81 -2.31 -5.11
C ILE A 25 -8.36 -1.82 -5.14
N ILE A 26 -8.14 -0.51 -5.04
CA ILE A 26 -6.81 0.06 -4.83
C ILE A 26 -6.82 0.75 -3.47
N THR A 27 -5.98 0.28 -2.54
CA THR A 27 -5.87 0.84 -1.20
C THR A 27 -4.64 1.74 -1.12
N GLY A 28 -4.88 3.03 -0.87
CA GLY A 28 -3.82 4.01 -0.59
C GLY A 28 -3.40 3.98 0.88
N LEU A 29 -3.99 4.87 1.68
CA LEU A 29 -3.76 4.93 3.13
C LEU A 29 -5.02 4.48 3.88
N TYR A 30 -4.88 3.43 4.69
CA TYR A 30 -5.95 2.89 5.55
C TYR A 30 -5.67 3.07 7.05
N HIS A 31 -4.49 3.62 7.41
CA HIS A 31 -4.06 3.87 8.80
C HIS A 31 -4.87 4.92 9.55
N ALA A 32 -5.76 5.64 8.87
CA ALA A 32 -6.61 6.67 9.47
C ALA A 32 -8.04 6.19 9.71
N LEU A 33 -8.36 4.92 9.40
CA LEU A 33 -9.68 4.35 9.65
C LEU A 33 -9.99 4.39 11.14
N LYS A 34 -11.19 4.87 11.47
CA LYS A 34 -11.70 5.02 12.82
C LYS A 34 -12.74 3.95 13.13
N ASP A 35 -12.63 3.39 14.32
CA ASP A 35 -13.65 2.50 14.88
C ASP A 35 -14.82 3.32 15.46
N THR A 36 -15.87 2.65 15.92
CA THR A 36 -17.08 3.28 16.46
C THR A 36 -16.84 4.12 17.72
N ASP A 37 -15.79 3.81 18.48
CA ASP A 37 -15.36 4.56 19.65
C ASP A 37 -14.42 5.75 19.32
N GLY A 38 -14.12 5.97 18.03
CA GLY A 38 -13.22 7.02 17.54
C GLY A 38 -11.73 6.67 17.60
N SER A 39 -11.37 5.49 18.12
CA SER A 39 -10.01 4.98 18.09
C SER A 39 -9.56 4.67 16.65
N THR A 40 -8.25 4.70 16.41
CA THR A 40 -7.69 4.29 15.12
C THR A 40 -7.62 2.77 15.07
N VAL A 41 -8.16 2.18 14.00
CA VAL A 41 -8.08 0.74 13.76
C VAL A 41 -6.64 0.35 13.48
N ASN A 42 -6.19 -0.77 14.05
CA ASN A 42 -4.88 -1.32 13.72
C ASN A 42 -4.77 -1.58 12.22
N ASP A 43 -3.71 -1.11 11.62
CA ASP A 43 -3.45 -1.16 10.19
C ASP A 43 -3.38 -2.61 9.67
N ASN A 44 -2.67 -3.50 10.36
CA ASN A 44 -2.60 -4.91 9.99
C ASN A 44 -3.97 -5.59 10.08
N VAL A 45 -4.78 -5.24 11.08
CA VAL A 45 -6.17 -5.73 11.18
C VAL A 45 -6.99 -5.25 9.99
N ALA A 46 -6.94 -3.97 9.64
CA ALA A 46 -7.71 -3.41 8.55
C ALA A 46 -7.36 -4.05 7.19
N ILE A 47 -6.08 -4.16 6.85
CA ILE A 47 -5.67 -4.75 5.56
C ILE A 47 -5.92 -6.25 5.51
N SER A 48 -5.68 -6.98 6.62
CA SER A 48 -5.91 -8.42 6.69
C SER A 48 -7.40 -8.77 6.58
N TRP A 49 -8.24 -8.01 7.27
CA TRP A 49 -9.68 -8.11 7.14
C TRP A 49 -10.14 -7.81 5.71
N THR A 50 -9.59 -6.75 5.09
CA THR A 50 -9.93 -6.35 3.72
C THR A 50 -9.60 -7.45 2.73
N SER A 51 -8.38 -8.02 2.79
CA SER A 51 -7.97 -9.12 1.93
C SER A 51 -8.86 -10.34 2.14
N THR A 52 -9.17 -10.70 3.39
CA THR A 52 -9.97 -11.88 3.68
C THR A 52 -11.41 -11.75 3.18
N ASN A 53 -12.01 -10.57 3.29
CA ASN A 53 -13.45 -10.35 3.07
C ASN A 53 -13.80 -9.78 1.69
N THR A 54 -12.82 -9.43 0.86
CA THR A 54 -13.08 -8.93 -0.50
C THR A 54 -13.34 -10.08 -1.49
N PRO A 55 -14.34 -9.96 -2.37
CA PRO A 55 -14.54 -10.89 -3.48
C PRO A 55 -13.69 -10.57 -4.73
N ILE A 56 -12.87 -9.52 -4.68
CA ILE A 56 -12.09 -8.98 -5.81
C ILE A 56 -10.66 -8.61 -5.39
N PRO A 57 -9.68 -8.63 -6.30
CA PRO A 57 -8.28 -8.35 -5.97
C PRO A 57 -8.10 -6.95 -5.38
N VAL A 58 -7.25 -6.86 -4.36
CA VAL A 58 -6.85 -5.61 -3.70
C VAL A 58 -5.41 -5.30 -4.10
N PHE A 59 -5.17 -4.12 -4.68
CA PHE A 59 -3.84 -3.61 -5.01
C PHE A 59 -3.42 -2.56 -3.97
N GLY A 60 -2.14 -2.61 -3.59
CA GLY A 60 -1.56 -1.71 -2.59
C GLY A 60 -0.65 -0.67 -3.23
N LEU A 61 -0.54 0.51 -2.62
CA LEU A 61 0.42 1.55 -3.02
C LEU A 61 1.72 1.52 -2.21
N TRP A 62 1.79 0.73 -1.13
CA TRP A 62 2.92 0.65 -0.22
C TRP A 62 3.37 -0.81 -0.03
N ASP A 63 4.68 -1.04 0.08
CA ASP A 63 5.22 -2.40 0.16
C ASP A 63 4.70 -3.22 1.36
N PHE A 64 4.58 -2.59 2.53
CA PHE A 64 4.09 -3.22 3.76
C PHE A 64 2.61 -3.64 3.70
N SER A 65 1.88 -3.17 2.69
CA SER A 65 0.50 -3.56 2.41
C SER A 65 0.39 -4.80 1.53
N VAL A 66 1.51 -5.35 1.03
CA VAL A 66 1.55 -6.54 0.16
C VAL A 66 1.88 -7.77 0.98
N GLY A 67 1.17 -8.87 0.76
CA GLY A 67 1.44 -10.14 1.43
C GLY A 67 0.30 -11.15 1.31
N SER A 68 0.56 -12.36 1.80
CA SER A 68 -0.36 -13.50 1.67
C SER A 68 -1.76 -13.27 2.26
N ASP A 69 -1.89 -12.44 3.28
CA ASP A 69 -3.15 -12.04 3.90
C ASP A 69 -3.46 -10.55 3.66
N LYS A 70 -2.76 -9.88 2.75
CA LYS A 70 -2.90 -8.44 2.48
C LYS A 70 -3.25 -8.19 1.00
N ALA A 71 -2.78 -7.07 0.44
CA ALA A 71 -2.95 -6.77 -0.97
C ALA A 71 -2.11 -7.71 -1.87
N ILE A 72 -2.57 -7.88 -3.11
CA ILE A 72 -1.88 -8.66 -4.15
C ILE A 72 -0.54 -8.07 -4.54
N GLY A 73 -0.37 -6.76 -4.41
CA GLY A 73 0.79 -6.05 -4.96
C GLY A 73 0.43 -4.83 -5.76
N GLY A 74 1.40 -4.38 -6.56
CA GLY A 74 1.29 -3.23 -7.45
C GLY A 74 2.65 -2.62 -7.76
N LEU A 75 2.62 -1.41 -8.30
CA LEU A 75 3.77 -0.51 -8.30
C LEU A 75 3.78 0.24 -6.97
N VAL A 76 4.57 -0.26 -6.02
CA VAL A 76 4.54 0.19 -4.63
C VAL A 76 5.64 1.19 -4.32
N ILE A 77 5.39 2.03 -3.33
CA ILE A 77 6.37 2.94 -2.73
C ILE A 77 7.23 2.14 -1.75
N SER A 78 8.56 2.27 -1.87
CA SER A 78 9.54 1.68 -0.95
C SER A 78 9.85 2.65 0.21
N PRO A 79 9.49 2.32 1.47
CA PRO A 79 9.90 3.06 2.66
C PRO A 79 11.41 3.02 2.86
N THR A 80 12.10 1.96 2.43
CA THR A 80 13.57 1.88 2.47
C THR A 80 14.20 2.98 1.63
N ALA A 81 13.68 3.21 0.41
CA ALA A 81 14.15 4.30 -0.44
C ALA A 81 13.92 5.68 0.22
N GLN A 82 12.77 5.87 0.86
CA GLN A 82 12.47 7.09 1.61
C GLN A 82 13.39 7.29 2.81
N GLY A 83 13.64 6.23 3.59
CA GLY A 83 14.55 6.26 4.74
C GLY A 83 15.98 6.58 4.33
N LYS A 84 16.45 6.03 3.21
CA LYS A 84 17.76 6.37 2.63
C LYS A 84 17.83 7.85 2.23
N ALA A 85 16.80 8.36 1.53
CA ALA A 85 16.74 9.77 1.15
C ALA A 85 16.76 10.70 2.39
N ALA A 86 15.99 10.35 3.44
CA ALA A 86 15.99 11.06 4.70
C ALA A 86 17.38 11.05 5.37
N GLY A 87 18.09 9.92 5.37
CA GLY A 87 19.45 9.81 5.87
C GLY A 87 20.44 10.73 5.14
N GLU A 88 20.33 10.83 3.81
CA GLU A 88 21.16 11.77 3.03
C GLU A 88 20.83 13.24 3.35
N ILE A 89 19.57 13.58 3.62
CA ILE A 89 19.19 14.92 4.10
C ILE A 89 19.84 15.20 5.47
N VAL A 90 19.77 14.25 6.41
CA VAL A 90 20.40 14.38 7.73
C VAL A 90 21.92 14.61 7.58
N LYS A 91 22.58 13.89 6.68
CA LYS A 91 23.99 14.07 6.39
C LYS A 91 24.30 15.47 5.86
N LYS A 92 23.50 16.01 4.93
CA LYS A 92 23.66 17.39 4.44
C LYS A 92 23.58 18.43 5.56
N ILE A 93 22.67 18.23 6.51
CA ILE A 93 22.52 19.13 7.66
C ILE A 93 23.72 19.00 8.60
N LEU A 94 24.02 17.78 9.05
CA LEU A 94 24.98 17.57 10.14
C LEU A 94 26.44 17.67 9.69
N LYS A 95 26.75 17.13 8.51
CA LYS A 95 28.10 17.08 7.95
C LYS A 95 28.38 18.30 7.08
N ASP A 96 27.51 18.58 6.13
CA ASP A 96 27.74 19.61 5.12
C ASP A 96 27.25 21.00 5.58
N LYS A 97 26.64 21.08 6.77
CA LYS A 97 26.19 22.31 7.45
C LYS A 97 25.19 23.15 6.64
N ILE A 98 24.45 22.52 5.73
CA ILE A 98 23.39 23.18 4.96
C ILE A 98 22.19 23.42 5.89
N ALA A 99 21.62 24.63 5.87
CA ALA A 99 20.46 24.92 6.70
C ALA A 99 19.24 24.13 6.19
N PRO A 100 18.37 23.59 7.08
CA PRO A 100 17.20 22.82 6.66
C PRO A 100 16.27 23.58 5.69
N SER A 101 16.18 24.91 5.83
CA SER A 101 15.39 25.78 4.95
C SER A 101 15.88 25.83 3.51
N GLU A 102 17.14 25.44 3.25
CA GLU A 102 17.76 25.43 1.92
C GLU A 102 17.64 24.06 1.23
N ILE A 103 17.16 23.03 1.93
CA ILE A 103 17.03 21.67 1.40
C ILE A 103 15.62 21.50 0.82
N ILE A 104 15.54 21.41 -0.50
CA ILE A 104 14.29 21.13 -1.21
C ILE A 104 13.81 19.70 -0.88
N PRO A 105 12.49 19.47 -0.68
CA PRO A 105 11.95 18.13 -0.49
C PRO A 105 12.38 17.16 -1.59
N VAL A 106 12.82 15.97 -1.19
CA VAL A 106 13.21 14.90 -2.12
C VAL A 106 12.02 13.96 -2.32
N THR A 107 11.55 13.86 -3.56
CA THR A 107 10.52 12.88 -3.94
C THR A 107 11.17 11.64 -4.55
N PRO A 108 10.84 10.42 -4.10
CA PRO A 108 11.31 9.20 -4.75
C PRO A 108 10.88 9.18 -6.22
N THR A 109 11.81 8.82 -7.11
CA THR A 109 11.62 8.94 -8.57
C THR A 109 10.96 7.72 -9.22
N SER A 110 10.78 6.60 -8.53
CA SER A 110 10.11 5.41 -9.06
C SER A 110 9.59 4.49 -7.97
N GLY A 111 8.41 3.92 -8.17
CA GLY A 111 7.94 2.77 -7.38
C GLY A 111 8.62 1.47 -7.80
N GLU A 112 8.41 0.41 -7.04
CA GLU A 112 8.89 -0.94 -7.34
C GLU A 112 7.71 -1.87 -7.61
N TYR A 113 7.81 -2.76 -8.60
CA TYR A 113 6.83 -3.83 -8.75
C TYR A 113 7.02 -4.88 -7.66
N LEU A 114 6.02 -5.05 -6.79
CA LEU A 114 6.01 -6.06 -5.74
C LEU A 114 4.67 -6.78 -5.73
N PHE A 115 4.68 -8.12 -5.72
CA PHE A 115 3.47 -8.94 -5.70
C PHE A 115 3.55 -10.14 -4.75
N SER A 116 2.42 -10.50 -4.13
CA SER A 116 2.25 -11.73 -3.35
C SER A 116 1.90 -12.89 -4.28
N LYS A 117 2.66 -14.00 -4.25
CA LYS A 117 2.33 -15.17 -5.08
C LYS A 117 1.08 -15.85 -4.56
N ALA A 118 0.88 -15.88 -3.24
CA ALA A 118 -0.34 -16.41 -2.64
C ALA A 118 -1.60 -15.67 -3.13
N GLN A 119 -1.58 -14.34 -3.21
CA GLN A 119 -2.71 -13.55 -3.68
C GLN A 119 -2.88 -13.62 -5.21
N LEU A 120 -1.79 -13.63 -6.00
CA LEU A 120 -1.85 -13.90 -7.45
C LEU A 120 -2.54 -15.24 -7.73
N LYS A 121 -2.15 -16.28 -6.99
CA LYS A 121 -2.76 -17.60 -7.07
C LYS A 121 -4.23 -17.57 -6.64
N ARG A 122 -4.55 -16.94 -5.51
CA ARG A 122 -5.92 -16.84 -4.98
C ARG A 122 -6.90 -16.24 -5.99
N PHE A 123 -6.48 -15.20 -6.70
CA PHE A 123 -7.31 -14.52 -7.68
C PHE A 123 -7.14 -15.05 -9.11
N ASN A 124 -6.33 -16.11 -9.30
CA ASN A 124 -6.00 -16.68 -10.61
C ASN A 124 -5.50 -15.62 -11.61
N LEU A 125 -4.60 -14.74 -11.16
CA LEU A 125 -4.02 -13.66 -11.94
C LEU A 125 -2.59 -13.98 -12.34
N SER A 126 -2.26 -13.68 -13.61
CA SER A 126 -0.89 -13.73 -14.14
C SER A 126 -0.45 -12.32 -14.51
N LEU A 127 0.80 -11.99 -14.21
CA LEU A 127 1.35 -10.68 -14.56
C LEU A 127 1.71 -10.66 -16.06
N PRO A 128 1.50 -9.53 -16.76
CA PRO A 128 2.08 -9.29 -18.07
C PRO A 128 3.60 -9.50 -18.07
N ALA A 129 4.16 -10.00 -19.17
CA ALA A 129 5.56 -10.44 -19.22
C ALA A 129 6.58 -9.32 -18.93
N ASP A 130 6.28 -8.09 -19.33
CA ASP A 130 7.08 -6.88 -19.07
C ASP A 130 7.09 -6.50 -17.58
N ILE A 131 5.96 -6.64 -16.90
CA ILE A 131 5.85 -6.44 -15.44
C ILE A 131 6.53 -7.60 -14.70
N ALA A 132 6.26 -8.84 -15.10
CA ALA A 132 6.78 -10.03 -14.44
C ALA A 132 8.31 -10.09 -14.42
N LYS A 133 8.97 -9.56 -15.47
CA LYS A 133 10.44 -9.45 -15.57
C LYS A 133 11.05 -8.50 -14.53
N GLN A 134 10.29 -7.50 -14.08
CA GLN A 134 10.73 -6.46 -13.15
C GLN A 134 10.19 -6.68 -11.73
N ALA A 135 9.18 -7.54 -11.59
CA ALA A 135 8.50 -7.78 -10.34
C ALA A 135 9.37 -8.53 -9.33
N LYS A 136 9.41 -7.99 -8.11
CA LYS A 136 9.75 -8.75 -6.91
C LYS A 136 8.52 -9.49 -6.43
N TYR A 137 8.74 -10.64 -5.80
CA TYR A 137 7.65 -11.44 -5.24
C TYR A 137 7.87 -11.66 -3.74
N THR A 138 6.79 -11.57 -2.98
CA THR A 138 6.66 -12.09 -1.61
C THR A 138 5.84 -13.38 -1.63
N ASP A 139 5.92 -14.15 -0.55
CA ASP A 139 5.13 -15.36 -0.23
C ASP A 139 4.68 -16.26 -1.40
#